data_AF-A0A2D8C6F6-F1
#
_entry.id   AF-A0A2D8C6F6-F1
#
_cell.length_a   1.000
_cell.length_b   1.000
_cell.length_c   1.000
_cell.angle_alpha   90.00
_cell.angle_beta   90.00
_cell.angle_gamma   90.00
#
_symmetry.space_group_name_H-M   'P 1'
#
loop_
_entity.id
_entity.type
_entity.pdbx_description
1 polymer ?
#
loop_
_entity_poly.entity_id
_entity_poly.type
_entity_poly.pdbx_seq_one_letter_code
_entity_poly.pdbx_strand_id
1 'polypeptide(L)'
;MSSLKKEIKLKFLFRRKALKEWYSEFFFGILSSRYNVIIDEVKPDFVFHEAHLIDIIPYSGVRIAFSSENVRPDFNISDYGIGFDHIKFQDRYIRFPLYLFYSGSVKAAELRPESILALDLQSLINRKFCNFLVSNGTASDFRTQFYLMLCQYRGVDSGGNYLNSIGEPVKDKSAWQKEYKFSLCFENSSTSGYLTEKLIQAYSSNTIPIYWGDPDSFGSLYEGKGGINPEAVIWVDPVNPEIALDRIKELDSNPGLYLEMLKKPLFIDHDHVPFFENSLKDFLFSIFDQDTEAAYRRGFGQVRLRVENRNIARSSILKSFLNYFKKRIKF
;
A
#
# COMPACT_ATOMS: atom_id res chain seq x y z
N MET A 1 -1.03 -18.17 -36.63
CA MET A 1 -2.02 -17.08 -36.68
C MET A 1 -2.15 -16.54 -35.27
N SER A 2 -1.77 -15.28 -35.04
CA SER A 2 -2.00 -14.62 -33.75
C SER A 2 -3.51 -14.52 -33.54
N SER A 3 -4.04 -15.15 -32.49
CA SER A 3 -5.44 -14.94 -32.10
C SER A 3 -5.63 -13.46 -31.75
N LEU A 4 -6.58 -12.79 -32.39
CA LEU A 4 -6.90 -11.40 -32.07
C LEU A 4 -7.24 -11.28 -30.58
N LYS A 5 -6.53 -10.41 -29.85
CA LYS A 5 -6.82 -10.11 -28.45
C LYS A 5 -8.19 -9.44 -28.34
N LYS A 6 -8.99 -9.82 -27.34
CA LYS A 6 -10.26 -9.14 -27.00
C LYS A 6 -9.99 -7.66 -26.72
N GLU A 7 -10.78 -6.78 -27.33
CA GLU A 7 -10.72 -5.34 -27.08
C GLU A 7 -11.44 -5.00 -25.77
N ILE A 8 -10.83 -4.16 -24.94
CA ILE A 8 -11.44 -3.63 -23.71
C ILE A 8 -11.21 -2.11 -23.62
N LYS A 9 -12.24 -1.36 -23.22
CA LYS A 9 -12.13 0.09 -22.99
C LYS A 9 -11.98 0.40 -21.51
N LEU A 10 -10.88 1.05 -21.15
CA LEU A 10 -10.46 1.24 -19.78
C LEU A 10 -10.28 2.71 -19.43
N LYS A 11 -10.58 3.07 -18.17
CA LYS A 11 -10.26 4.36 -17.58
C LYS A 11 -9.65 4.19 -16.19
N PHE A 12 -8.69 5.05 -15.87
CA PHE A 12 -8.07 5.14 -14.54
C PHE A 12 -8.42 6.46 -13.85
N LEU A 13 -9.08 6.36 -12.70
CA LEU A 13 -9.50 7.47 -11.86
C LEU A 13 -8.75 7.46 -10.53
N PHE A 14 -7.57 8.06 -10.52
CA PHE A 14 -6.74 8.26 -9.33
C PHE A 14 -6.43 9.75 -9.18
N ARG A 15 -6.55 10.32 -7.96
CA ARG A 15 -6.47 11.78 -7.77
C ARG A 15 -5.04 12.31 -7.81
N ARG A 16 -4.08 11.60 -7.23
CA ARG A 16 -2.68 12.06 -7.19
C ARG A 16 -2.00 11.70 -8.50
N LYS A 17 -1.60 12.69 -9.31
CA LYS A 17 -1.03 12.48 -10.65
C LYS A 17 0.11 11.45 -10.68
N ALA A 18 1.10 11.58 -9.79
CA ALA A 18 2.24 10.66 -9.74
C ALA A 18 1.83 9.21 -9.40
N LEU A 19 0.86 9.03 -8.50
CA LEU A 19 0.33 7.70 -8.18
C LEU A 19 -0.57 7.17 -9.29
N LYS A 20 -1.29 8.06 -9.99
CA LYS A 20 -2.12 7.70 -11.13
C LYS A 20 -1.28 7.02 -12.20
N GLU A 21 -0.18 7.63 -12.62
CA GLU A 21 0.70 7.09 -13.66
C GLU A 21 1.20 5.69 -13.26
N TRP A 22 1.77 5.57 -12.07
CA TRP A 22 2.36 4.31 -11.60
C TRP A 22 1.35 3.14 -11.49
N TYR A 23 0.21 3.35 -10.83
CA TYR A 23 -0.82 2.30 -10.72
C TYR A 23 -1.46 1.99 -12.07
N SER A 24 -1.66 3.00 -12.92
CA SER A 24 -2.21 2.79 -14.27
C SER A 24 -1.27 1.92 -15.10
N GLU A 25 0.04 2.21 -15.08
CA GLU A 25 1.05 1.40 -15.77
C GLU A 25 1.09 -0.05 -15.24
N PHE A 26 1.00 -0.24 -13.92
CA PHE A 26 0.98 -1.57 -13.31
C PHE A 26 -0.20 -2.42 -13.82
N PHE A 27 -1.43 -1.91 -13.70
CA PHE A 27 -2.61 -2.64 -14.17
C PHE A 27 -2.66 -2.76 -15.69
N PHE A 28 -2.25 -1.71 -16.42
CA PHE A 28 -2.15 -1.75 -17.89
C PHE A 28 -1.16 -2.83 -18.34
N GLY A 29 -0.01 -2.97 -17.68
CA GLY A 29 0.97 -4.01 -17.98
C GLY A 29 0.40 -5.41 -17.83
N ILE A 30 -0.35 -5.68 -16.77
CA ILE A 30 -1.03 -6.96 -16.57
C ILE A 30 -2.07 -7.21 -17.68
N LEU A 31 -2.95 -6.24 -17.93
CA LEU A 31 -4.06 -6.42 -18.86
C LEU A 31 -3.62 -6.47 -20.33
N SER A 32 -2.65 -5.65 -20.74
CA SER A 32 -2.11 -5.62 -22.10
C SER A 32 -1.39 -6.91 -22.50
N SER A 33 -0.98 -7.74 -21.53
CA SER A 33 -0.48 -9.09 -21.80
C SER A 33 -1.52 -9.97 -22.51
N ARG A 34 -2.82 -9.78 -22.21
CA ARG A 34 -3.93 -10.63 -22.67
C ARG A 34 -4.95 -9.92 -23.57
N TYR A 35 -5.14 -8.62 -23.40
CA TYR A 35 -6.20 -7.84 -24.08
C TYR A 35 -5.62 -6.74 -24.97
N ASN A 36 -6.41 -6.29 -25.95
CA ASN A 36 -6.19 -5.03 -26.66
C ASN A 36 -6.80 -3.90 -25.82
N VAL A 37 -5.98 -3.21 -25.03
CA VAL A 37 -6.44 -2.19 -24.08
C VAL A 37 -6.55 -0.83 -24.76
N ILE A 38 -7.76 -0.27 -24.81
CA ILE A 38 -8.02 1.08 -25.30
C ILE A 38 -8.33 1.98 -24.11
N ILE A 39 -7.63 3.10 -23.97
CA ILE A 39 -7.98 4.12 -22.96
C ILE A 39 -9.11 4.98 -23.50
N ASP A 40 -10.30 4.89 -22.89
CA ASP A 40 -11.49 5.66 -23.26
C ASP A 40 -11.94 6.54 -22.09
N GLU A 41 -11.68 7.84 -22.20
CA GLU A 41 -12.02 8.80 -21.16
C GLU A 41 -13.52 9.15 -21.11
N VAL A 42 -14.28 8.83 -22.16
CA VAL A 42 -15.67 9.25 -22.36
C VAL A 42 -16.65 8.11 -22.08
N LYS A 43 -16.40 6.93 -22.66
CA LYS A 43 -17.27 5.76 -22.56
C LYS A 43 -16.48 4.47 -22.27
N PRO A 44 -15.80 4.39 -21.10
CA PRO A 44 -15.09 3.18 -20.70
C PRO A 44 -16.06 2.05 -20.34
N ASP A 45 -15.66 0.82 -20.67
CA ASP A 45 -16.32 -0.42 -20.26
C ASP A 45 -15.95 -0.78 -18.82
N PHE A 46 -14.69 -0.52 -18.45
CA PHE A 46 -14.12 -0.80 -17.14
C PHE A 46 -13.44 0.45 -16.57
N VAL A 47 -13.56 0.68 -15.27
CA VAL A 47 -12.98 1.85 -14.60
C VAL A 47 -12.29 1.43 -13.31
N PHE A 48 -10.96 1.56 -13.27
CA PHE A 48 -10.21 1.52 -12.02
C PHE A 48 -10.34 2.84 -11.29
N HIS A 49 -10.54 2.80 -9.98
CA HIS A 49 -10.58 4.01 -9.18
C HIS A 49 -10.07 3.81 -7.75
N GLU A 50 -9.59 4.89 -7.13
CA GLU A 50 -9.28 4.91 -5.71
C GLU A 50 -10.54 4.59 -4.87
N ALA A 51 -10.40 3.72 -3.86
CA ALA A 51 -11.53 3.19 -3.07
C ALA A 51 -12.38 4.27 -2.37
N HIS A 52 -11.79 5.42 -2.05
CA HIS A 52 -12.45 6.54 -1.38
C HIS A 52 -13.10 7.55 -2.36
N LEU A 53 -13.01 7.34 -3.68
CA LEU A 53 -13.55 8.27 -4.67
C LEU A 53 -15.02 8.01 -4.97
N ILE A 54 -15.81 9.06 -4.82
CA ILE A 54 -17.23 9.13 -5.21
C ILE A 54 -17.42 9.68 -6.63
N ASP A 55 -16.37 10.22 -7.25
CA ASP A 55 -16.41 10.77 -8.60
C ASP A 55 -16.54 9.69 -9.69
N ILE A 56 -16.57 8.42 -9.28
CA ILE A 56 -16.83 7.24 -10.10
C ILE A 56 -18.32 7.08 -10.50
N ILE A 57 -19.24 7.68 -9.74
CA ILE A 57 -20.69 7.47 -9.90
C ILE A 57 -21.23 7.77 -11.32
N PRO A 58 -20.72 8.76 -12.08
CA PRO A 58 -21.18 9.02 -13.44
C PRO A 58 -20.86 7.90 -14.45
N TYR A 59 -19.91 7.01 -14.17
CA TYR A 59 -19.49 5.97 -15.10
C TYR A 59 -20.33 4.71 -14.91
N SER A 60 -21.03 4.26 -15.96
CA SER A 60 -21.93 3.10 -15.91
C SER A 60 -21.23 1.74 -16.06
N GLY A 61 -20.03 1.71 -16.63
CA GLY A 61 -19.22 0.50 -16.81
C GLY A 61 -18.84 -0.18 -15.49
N VAL A 62 -18.14 -1.31 -15.59
CA VAL A 62 -17.68 -2.13 -14.45
C VAL A 62 -16.64 -1.34 -13.65
N ARG A 63 -16.86 -1.20 -12.34
CA ARG A 63 -16.04 -0.36 -11.45
C ARG A 63 -15.17 -1.24 -10.55
N ILE A 64 -13.85 -1.04 -10.61
CA ILE A 64 -12.86 -1.79 -9.84
C ILE A 64 -12.17 -0.83 -8.88
N ALA A 65 -12.53 -0.92 -7.60
CA ALA A 65 -11.90 -0.11 -6.56
C ALA A 65 -10.51 -0.65 -6.22
N PHE A 66 -9.54 0.24 -6.07
CA PHE A 66 -8.21 -0.05 -5.58
C PHE A 66 -7.91 0.81 -4.35
N SER A 67 -7.39 0.20 -3.29
CA SER A 67 -7.02 0.91 -2.08
C SER A 67 -5.53 0.98 -1.88
N SER A 68 -4.98 2.19 -1.87
CA SER A 68 -3.59 2.50 -1.49
C SER A 68 -3.48 3.20 -0.13
N GLU A 69 -4.60 3.37 0.57
CA GLU A 69 -4.72 4.03 1.88
C GLU A 69 -5.56 3.12 2.79
N ASN A 70 -5.63 3.39 4.09
CA ASN A 70 -6.42 2.58 5.02
C ASN A 70 -7.94 2.83 4.88
N VAL A 71 -8.50 2.48 3.73
CA VAL A 71 -9.92 2.61 3.38
C VAL A 71 -10.37 1.34 2.66
N ARG A 72 -11.62 0.92 2.88
CA ARG A 72 -12.19 -0.28 2.26
C ARG A 72 -12.90 0.09 0.96
N PRO A 73 -12.84 -0.76 -0.07
CA PRO A 73 -13.75 -0.66 -1.21
C PRO A 73 -15.22 -0.60 -0.77
N ASP A 74 -15.97 0.40 -1.24
CA ASP A 74 -17.42 0.44 -1.06
C ASP A 74 -18.11 -0.34 -2.19
N PHE A 75 -18.47 -1.59 -1.89
CA PHE A 75 -19.12 -2.50 -2.83
C PHE A 75 -20.56 -2.11 -3.22
N ASN A 76 -21.12 -1.04 -2.64
CA ASN A 76 -22.37 -0.44 -3.13
C ASN A 76 -22.14 0.42 -4.37
N ILE A 77 -20.94 1.01 -4.51
CA ILE A 77 -20.57 1.87 -5.63
C ILE A 77 -19.56 1.23 -6.58
N SER A 78 -18.89 0.15 -6.18
CA SER A 78 -17.92 -0.60 -6.98
C SER A 78 -18.33 -2.05 -7.18
N ASP A 79 -18.07 -2.61 -8.36
CA ASP A 79 -18.33 -4.02 -8.65
C ASP A 79 -17.28 -4.92 -7.99
N TYR A 80 -16.02 -4.50 -8.05
CA TYR A 80 -14.86 -5.25 -7.55
C TYR A 80 -13.98 -4.39 -6.65
N GLY A 81 -13.14 -5.03 -5.83
CA GLY A 81 -12.23 -4.37 -4.91
C GLY A 81 -10.87 -5.07 -4.79
N ILE A 82 -9.81 -4.27 -4.77
CA ILE A 82 -8.43 -4.66 -4.48
C ILE A 82 -7.99 -3.89 -3.24
N GLY A 83 -7.56 -4.58 -2.19
CA GLY A 83 -7.18 -3.89 -0.94
C GLY A 83 -6.37 -4.73 0.04
N PHE A 84 -6.46 -4.37 1.32
CA PHE A 84 -5.61 -4.89 2.40
C PHE A 84 -6.27 -5.95 3.28
N ASP A 85 -7.59 -5.86 3.45
CA ASP A 85 -8.35 -6.64 4.42
C ASP A 85 -8.33 -8.16 4.18
N HIS A 86 -8.34 -8.91 5.28
CA HIS A 86 -8.51 -10.36 5.30
C HIS A 86 -9.98 -10.77 5.12
N ILE A 87 -10.64 -10.29 4.06
CA ILE A 87 -12.02 -10.66 3.72
C ILE A 87 -12.08 -11.60 2.51
N LYS A 88 -13.11 -12.45 2.51
CA LYS A 88 -13.54 -13.19 1.32
C LYS A 88 -14.89 -12.65 0.90
N PHE A 89 -15.00 -12.14 -0.32
CA PHE A 89 -16.26 -11.63 -0.84
C PHE A 89 -16.52 -12.14 -2.25
N GLN A 90 -16.83 -13.43 -2.34
CA GLN A 90 -17.04 -14.13 -3.63
C GLN A 90 -15.88 -13.83 -4.61
N ASP A 91 -16.20 -13.59 -5.88
CA ASP A 91 -15.28 -13.13 -6.91
C ASP A 91 -15.08 -11.61 -6.92
N ARG A 92 -15.64 -10.88 -5.94
CA ARG A 92 -15.66 -9.41 -5.93
C ARG A 92 -14.45 -8.78 -5.28
N TYR A 93 -13.65 -9.53 -4.53
CA TYR A 93 -12.55 -8.97 -3.77
C TYR A 93 -11.28 -9.81 -3.86
N ILE A 94 -10.15 -9.12 -3.98
CA ILE A 94 -8.83 -9.69 -3.75
C ILE A 94 -8.02 -8.84 -2.77
N ARG A 95 -7.33 -9.52 -1.87
CA ARG A 95 -6.30 -8.93 -1.03
C ARG A 95 -5.00 -8.84 -1.83
N PHE A 96 -4.45 -7.63 -1.95
CA PHE A 96 -3.16 -7.37 -2.58
C PHE A 96 -2.50 -6.19 -1.86
N PRO A 97 -1.75 -6.45 -0.77
CA PRO A 97 -1.18 -5.39 0.06
C PRO A 97 -0.20 -4.50 -0.70
N LEU A 98 -0.10 -3.24 -0.29
CA LEU A 98 0.57 -2.21 -1.07
C LEU A 98 2.08 -2.45 -1.25
N TYR A 99 2.73 -3.17 -0.33
CA TYR A 99 4.16 -3.48 -0.46
C TYR A 99 4.50 -4.24 -1.75
N LEU A 100 3.54 -5.01 -2.31
CA LEU A 100 3.74 -5.80 -3.53
C LEU A 100 3.87 -4.93 -4.79
N PHE A 101 3.38 -3.69 -4.77
CA PHE A 101 3.62 -2.74 -5.86
C PHE A 101 5.09 -2.31 -5.91
N TYR A 102 5.82 -2.39 -4.80
CA TYR A 102 7.22 -1.99 -4.68
C TYR A 102 8.16 -3.18 -4.89
N SER A 103 8.04 -3.86 -6.03
CA SER A 103 8.79 -5.09 -6.36
C SER A 103 10.31 -4.95 -6.19
N GLY A 104 10.88 -3.78 -6.52
CA GLY A 104 12.29 -3.49 -6.27
C GLY A 104 12.68 -3.52 -4.79
N SER A 105 11.83 -2.99 -3.91
CA SER A 105 12.05 -3.02 -2.45
C SER A 105 11.85 -4.43 -1.89
N VAL A 106 10.85 -5.17 -2.39
CA VAL A 106 10.63 -6.57 -2.01
C VAL A 106 11.84 -7.43 -2.38
N LYS A 107 12.30 -7.34 -3.63
CA LYS A 107 13.49 -8.06 -4.09
C LYS A 107 14.75 -7.69 -3.29
N ALA A 108 14.93 -6.41 -2.99
CA ALA A 108 16.06 -5.97 -2.16
C ALA A 108 15.95 -6.47 -0.71
N ALA A 109 14.74 -6.62 -0.17
CA ALA A 109 14.51 -7.24 1.13
C ALA A 109 14.82 -8.75 1.09
N GLU A 110 14.38 -9.48 0.08
CA GLU A 110 14.69 -10.91 -0.07
C GLU A 110 16.20 -11.18 -0.16
N LEU A 111 16.96 -10.31 -0.84
CA LEU A 111 18.41 -10.43 -1.02
C LEU A 111 19.24 -9.85 0.14
N ARG A 112 18.61 -9.21 1.14
CA ARG A 112 19.34 -8.56 2.23
C ARG A 112 20.18 -9.56 3.05
N PRO A 113 19.67 -10.73 3.47
CA PRO A 113 20.43 -11.66 4.31
C PRO A 113 21.78 -12.06 3.71
N GLU A 114 21.84 -12.26 2.40
CA GLU A 114 23.09 -12.59 1.69
C GLU A 114 23.91 -11.33 1.41
N SER A 115 23.29 -10.25 0.91
CA SER A 115 24.01 -9.05 0.49
C SER A 115 24.70 -8.33 1.66
N ILE A 116 24.16 -8.45 2.88
CA ILE A 116 24.76 -7.84 4.06
C ILE A 116 26.05 -8.51 4.51
N LEU A 117 26.27 -9.79 4.16
CA LEU A 117 27.49 -10.53 4.48
C LEU A 117 28.70 -10.01 3.69
N ALA A 118 28.47 -9.34 2.56
CA ALA A 118 29.51 -8.73 1.74
C ALA A 118 29.87 -7.29 2.20
N LEU A 119 29.19 -6.74 3.21
CA LEU A 119 29.43 -5.38 3.70
C LEU A 119 30.44 -5.37 4.85
N ASP A 120 31.15 -4.25 4.98
CA ASP A 120 31.98 -3.99 6.15
C ASP A 120 31.10 -3.83 7.40
N LEU A 121 31.27 -4.72 8.38
CA LEU A 121 30.50 -4.72 9.62
C LEU A 121 30.70 -3.44 10.43
N GLN A 122 31.90 -2.86 10.39
CA GLN A 122 32.17 -1.60 11.12
C GLN A 122 31.38 -0.44 10.51
N SER A 123 31.30 -0.37 9.17
CA SER A 123 30.46 0.62 8.49
C SER A 123 28.97 0.49 8.85
N LEU A 124 28.47 -0.73 9.12
CA LEU A 124 27.07 -0.95 9.52
C LEU A 124 26.80 -0.53 10.97
N ILE A 125 27.77 -0.75 11.87
CA ILE A 125 27.68 -0.41 13.30
C ILE A 125 27.78 1.11 13.49
N ASN A 126 28.68 1.78 12.75
CA ASN A 126 29.00 3.20 12.94
C ASN A 126 28.04 4.16 12.22
N ARG A 127 26.78 3.74 12.05
CA ARG A 127 25.73 4.54 11.44
C ARG A 127 25.03 5.45 12.44
N LYS A 128 24.30 6.44 11.92
CA LYS A 128 23.42 7.29 12.74
C LYS A 128 22.38 6.44 13.46
N PHE A 129 21.83 6.95 14.55
CA PHE A 129 20.94 6.16 15.41
C PHE A 129 19.64 5.75 14.69
N CYS A 130 18.70 6.68 14.51
CA CYS A 130 17.37 6.36 13.99
C CYS A 130 16.88 7.47 13.07
N ASN A 131 16.18 7.09 12.00
CA ASN A 131 15.45 8.02 11.15
C ASN A 131 13.93 7.89 11.29
N PHE A 132 13.24 8.98 11.00
CA PHE A 132 11.79 9.11 10.92
C PHE A 132 11.42 9.86 9.64
N LEU A 133 10.59 9.26 8.78
CA LEU A 133 10.23 9.86 7.48
C LEU A 133 8.72 9.97 7.31
N VAL A 134 8.18 11.13 7.67
CA VAL A 134 6.74 11.41 7.59
C VAL A 134 6.50 12.80 7.05
N SER A 135 5.65 12.90 6.04
CA SER A 135 5.30 14.19 5.43
C SER A 135 3.91 14.71 5.81
N ASN A 136 3.07 13.88 6.42
CA ASN A 136 1.75 14.28 6.87
C ASN A 136 1.58 13.98 8.37
N GLY A 137 1.40 15.05 9.15
CA GLY A 137 1.18 15.01 10.59
C GLY A 137 -0.26 14.76 11.03
N THR A 138 -1.22 14.69 10.11
CA THR A 138 -2.63 14.40 10.44
C THR A 138 -2.89 12.91 10.76
N ALA A 139 -1.82 12.10 10.85
CA ALA A 139 -1.90 10.66 11.10
C ALA A 139 -2.02 10.37 12.62
N SER A 140 -2.18 9.10 12.98
CA SER A 140 -2.34 8.65 14.38
C SER A 140 -1.40 9.32 15.38
N ASP A 141 -1.96 9.81 16.49
CA ASP A 141 -1.24 10.39 17.63
C ASP A 141 -0.12 9.48 18.15
N PHE A 142 -0.30 8.16 18.04
CA PHE A 142 0.65 7.17 18.53
C PHE A 142 2.01 7.25 17.84
N ARG A 143 2.03 7.55 16.54
CA ARG A 143 3.27 7.70 15.79
C ARG A 143 4.14 8.82 16.35
N THR A 144 3.52 9.96 16.64
CA THR A 144 4.19 11.11 17.23
C THR A 144 4.61 10.84 18.67
N GLN A 145 3.75 10.19 19.45
CA GLN A 145 4.07 9.80 20.83
C GLN A 145 5.31 8.90 20.89
N PHE A 146 5.38 7.85 20.06
CA PHE A 146 6.54 6.95 20.03
C PHE A 146 7.80 7.64 19.52
N TYR A 147 7.70 8.50 18.50
CA TYR A 147 8.82 9.33 18.04
C TYR A 147 9.40 10.18 19.18
N LEU A 148 8.53 10.90 19.91
CA LEU A 148 8.96 11.75 21.04
C LEU A 148 9.56 10.92 22.18
N MET A 149 8.97 9.76 22.48
CA MET A 149 9.51 8.81 23.47
C MET A 149 10.92 8.34 23.07
N LEU A 150 11.17 8.04 21.80
CA LEU A 150 12.47 7.63 21.32
C LEU A 150 13.49 8.78 21.38
N CYS A 151 13.08 10.01 21.05
CA CYS A 151 13.90 11.21 21.17
C CYS A 151 14.36 11.50 22.62
N GLN A 152 13.61 11.07 23.64
CA GLN A 152 14.04 11.18 25.04
C GLN A 152 15.23 10.27 25.37
N TYR A 153 15.36 9.14 24.68
CA TYR A 153 16.53 8.27 24.81
C TYR A 153 17.71 8.78 23.99
N ARG A 154 17.50 9.03 22.69
CA ARG A 154 18.53 9.51 21.75
C ARG A 154 17.89 10.22 20.58
N GLY A 155 18.51 11.29 20.09
CA GLY A 155 17.97 12.10 18.99
C GLY A 155 17.65 11.27 17.74
N VAL A 156 16.45 11.47 17.19
CA VAL A 156 15.95 10.82 15.97
C VAL A 156 15.88 11.85 14.86
N ASP A 157 16.51 11.57 13.73
CA ASP A 157 16.47 12.49 12.59
C ASP A 157 15.14 12.34 11.85
N SER A 158 14.36 13.43 11.78
CA SER A 158 13.13 13.48 11.01
C SER A 158 13.35 14.18 9.67
N GLY A 159 13.16 13.44 8.58
CA GLY A 159 13.47 13.90 7.22
C GLY A 159 12.27 14.20 6.33
N GLY A 160 11.04 14.09 6.85
CA GLY A 160 9.83 14.41 6.09
C GLY A 160 9.37 15.85 6.33
N ASN A 161 8.23 16.26 5.79
CA ASN A 161 7.66 17.60 6.10
C ASN A 161 7.18 17.72 7.55
N TYR A 162 6.88 16.62 8.22
CA TYR A 162 6.35 16.61 9.58
C TYR A 162 7.47 16.42 10.60
N LEU A 163 7.53 17.32 11.59
CA LEU A 163 8.56 17.33 12.63
C LEU A 163 9.99 17.33 12.08
N ASN A 164 10.23 17.91 10.89
CA ASN A 164 11.55 17.90 10.25
C ASN A 164 12.63 18.45 11.20
N SER A 165 13.72 17.71 11.36
CA SER A 165 14.85 18.10 12.23
C SER A 165 16.17 18.24 11.48
N ILE A 166 16.18 17.99 10.16
CA ILE A 166 17.39 17.99 9.33
C ILE A 166 17.42 19.14 8.30
N GLY A 167 16.42 20.03 8.33
CA GLY A 167 16.26 21.16 7.42
C GLY A 167 15.22 20.87 6.33
N GLU A 168 15.66 20.26 5.23
CA GLU A 168 14.82 20.04 4.05
C GLU A 168 14.28 18.61 3.95
N PRO A 169 13.14 18.39 3.27
CA PRO A 169 12.62 17.05 3.03
C PRO A 169 13.57 16.18 2.20
N VAL A 170 13.76 14.95 2.64
CA VAL A 170 14.62 13.96 1.98
C VAL A 170 14.06 13.62 0.59
N LYS A 171 14.94 13.67 -0.42
CA LYS A 171 14.60 13.34 -1.81
C LYS A 171 14.76 11.86 -2.11
N ASP A 172 15.88 11.27 -1.71
CA ASP A 172 16.15 9.84 -1.86
C ASP A 172 16.01 9.13 -0.52
N LYS A 173 14.83 8.53 -0.32
CA LYS A 173 14.49 7.81 0.90
C LYS A 173 15.46 6.65 1.17
N SER A 174 15.79 5.85 0.15
CA SER A 174 16.57 4.62 0.32
C SER A 174 18.01 4.96 0.68
N ALA A 175 18.62 5.89 -0.06
CA ALA A 175 19.99 6.33 0.21
C ALA A 175 20.12 6.92 1.63
N TRP A 176 19.15 7.75 2.03
CA TRP A 176 19.15 8.36 3.36
C TRP A 176 18.94 7.34 4.47
N GLN A 177 17.94 6.44 4.34
CA GLN A 177 17.68 5.42 5.36
C GLN A 177 18.87 4.49 5.59
N LYS A 178 19.70 4.26 4.57
CA LYS A 178 20.91 3.44 4.65
C LYS A 178 21.97 4.00 5.61
N GLU A 179 21.95 5.30 5.90
CA GLU A 179 22.87 5.97 6.84
C GLU A 179 22.56 5.67 8.32
N TYR A 180 21.46 4.96 8.63
CA TYR A 180 20.97 4.77 10.00
C TYR A 180 20.95 3.30 10.42
N LYS A 181 21.04 3.07 11.74
CA LYS A 181 20.89 1.74 12.34
C LYS A 181 19.43 1.29 12.38
N PHE A 182 18.53 2.23 12.70
CA PHE A 182 17.09 2.00 12.85
C PHE A 182 16.25 2.93 11.98
N SER A 183 15.05 2.49 11.60
CA SER A 183 14.04 3.34 10.96
C SER A 183 12.69 3.17 11.64
N LEU A 184 12.13 4.29 12.12
CA LEU A 184 10.76 4.36 12.61
C LEU A 184 9.80 4.37 11.40
N CYS A 185 9.25 3.20 11.09
CA CYS A 185 8.54 2.90 9.83
C CYS A 185 7.04 2.66 10.04
N PHE A 186 6.43 3.42 10.95
CA PHE A 186 5.02 3.26 11.31
C PHE A 186 4.06 3.58 10.16
N GLU A 187 2.97 2.82 10.09
CA GLU A 187 1.81 3.17 9.29
C GLU A 187 1.10 4.40 9.82
N ASN A 188 0.24 5.01 8.99
CA ASN A 188 -0.51 6.21 9.37
C ASN A 188 -1.70 5.91 10.29
N SER A 189 -2.07 4.64 10.37
CA SER A 189 -3.14 4.06 11.17
C SER A 189 -2.89 2.55 11.29
N SER A 190 -3.53 1.89 12.25
CA SER A 190 -3.40 0.45 12.47
C SER A 190 -4.71 -0.25 12.14
N THR A 191 -4.64 -1.26 11.28
CA THR A 191 -5.72 -2.23 11.08
C THR A 191 -5.15 -3.53 10.52
N SER A 192 -5.80 -4.65 10.84
CA SER A 192 -5.50 -5.97 10.26
C SER A 192 -5.34 -5.91 8.74
N GLY A 193 -4.23 -6.41 8.25
CA GLY A 193 -3.86 -6.50 6.83
C GLY A 193 -3.24 -5.24 6.22
N TYR A 194 -3.22 -4.09 6.93
CA TYR A 194 -2.74 -2.80 6.40
C TYR A 194 -1.21 -2.68 6.38
N LEU A 195 -0.56 -3.56 5.62
CA LEU A 195 0.87 -3.57 5.39
C LEU A 195 1.23 -2.82 4.10
N THR A 196 1.93 -1.70 4.23
CA THR A 196 2.37 -0.87 3.10
C THR A 196 3.85 -1.01 2.80
N GLU A 197 4.41 -0.13 1.99
CA GLU A 197 5.83 -0.11 1.63
C GLU A 197 6.78 0.18 2.78
N LYS A 198 6.32 0.83 3.86
CA LYS A 198 7.21 1.49 4.84
C LYS A 198 8.15 0.51 5.53
N LEU A 199 7.62 -0.61 5.97
CA LEU A 199 8.38 -1.67 6.63
C LEU A 199 9.40 -2.28 5.66
N ILE A 200 8.94 -2.65 4.46
CA ILE A 200 9.77 -3.29 3.43
C ILE A 200 10.89 -2.36 2.97
N GLN A 201 10.59 -1.07 2.72
CA GLN A 201 11.57 -0.08 2.28
C GLN A 201 12.62 0.24 3.34
N ALA A 202 12.21 0.31 4.62
CA ALA A 202 13.16 0.41 5.72
C ALA A 202 14.09 -0.81 5.68
N TYR A 203 13.53 -2.01 5.73
CA TYR A 203 14.31 -3.24 5.74
C TYR A 203 15.26 -3.35 4.54
N SER A 204 14.80 -3.04 3.33
CA SER A 204 15.62 -3.07 2.10
C SER A 204 16.75 -2.03 2.09
N SER A 205 16.69 -1.02 2.95
CA SER A 205 17.74 0.00 3.12
C SER A 205 18.79 -0.40 4.15
N ASN A 206 18.87 -1.70 4.52
CA ASN A 206 19.79 -2.24 5.53
C ASN A 206 19.64 -1.59 6.92
N THR A 207 18.44 -1.18 7.30
CA THR A 207 18.14 -0.68 8.65
C THR A 207 17.32 -1.72 9.43
N ILE A 208 17.32 -1.67 10.75
CA ILE A 208 16.35 -2.44 11.55
C ILE A 208 15.03 -1.66 11.58
N PRO A 209 13.92 -2.23 11.05
CA PRO A 209 12.62 -1.56 11.10
C PRO A 209 12.07 -1.55 12.53
N ILE A 210 11.61 -0.39 12.98
CA ILE A 210 10.77 -0.21 14.18
C ILE A 210 9.35 0.03 13.67
N TYR A 211 8.44 -0.92 13.88
CA TYR A 211 7.17 -0.99 13.15
C TYR A 211 5.94 -0.99 14.07
N TRP A 212 4.92 -0.26 13.63
CA TRP A 212 3.54 -0.29 14.12
C TRP A 212 2.63 -0.04 12.93
N GLY A 213 1.54 -0.79 12.82
CA GLY A 213 0.65 -0.71 11.67
C GLY A 213 -0.28 -1.91 11.61
N ASP A 214 0.02 -2.88 10.76
CA ASP A 214 -0.73 -4.14 10.68
C ASP A 214 -0.40 -5.05 11.88
N PRO A 215 -1.34 -5.26 12.84
CA PRO A 215 -1.12 -6.13 13.98
C PRO A 215 -0.94 -7.60 13.59
N ASP A 216 -1.42 -8.00 12.40
CA ASP A 216 -1.36 -9.37 11.91
C ASP A 216 -0.18 -9.60 10.96
N SER A 217 0.71 -8.61 10.79
CA SER A 217 1.85 -8.70 9.86
C SER A 217 2.82 -9.84 10.16
N PHE A 218 2.92 -10.28 11.42
CA PHE A 218 3.71 -11.44 11.83
C PHE A 218 2.97 -12.78 11.67
N GLY A 219 1.66 -12.74 11.43
CA GLY A 219 0.86 -13.89 11.09
C GLY A 219 0.96 -14.25 9.61
N SER A 220 0.10 -15.16 9.16
CA SER A 220 0.07 -15.59 7.77
C SER A 220 -0.33 -14.46 6.82
N LEU A 221 0.55 -14.13 5.86
CA LEU A 221 0.23 -13.17 4.80
C LEU A 221 -0.81 -13.74 3.81
N TYR A 222 -0.81 -15.06 3.55
CA TYR A 222 -1.71 -15.71 2.60
C TYR A 222 -1.94 -17.19 2.96
N GLU A 223 -3.17 -17.71 2.84
CA GLU A 223 -3.51 -19.14 2.99
C GLU A 223 -2.83 -19.91 4.15
N GLY A 224 -2.61 -19.26 5.31
CA GLY A 224 -1.93 -19.89 6.45
C GLY A 224 -0.39 -19.93 6.34
N LYS A 225 0.18 -19.28 5.32
CA LYS A 225 1.60 -19.13 5.00
C LYS A 225 2.03 -17.66 4.96
N GLY A 226 3.31 -17.42 4.80
CA GLY A 226 3.94 -16.10 4.82
C GLY A 226 4.13 -15.58 6.24
N GLY A 227 4.41 -14.29 6.30
CA GLY A 227 4.56 -13.54 7.54
C GLY A 227 5.85 -12.76 7.55
N ILE A 228 5.84 -11.65 8.28
CA ILE A 228 7.04 -10.93 8.67
C ILE A 228 7.70 -11.71 9.81
N ASN A 229 9.00 -11.96 9.68
CA ASN A 229 9.80 -12.59 10.71
C ASN A 229 9.93 -11.65 11.93
N PRO A 230 9.41 -12.01 13.11
CA PRO A 230 9.51 -11.17 14.31
C PRO A 230 10.95 -10.98 14.79
N GLU A 231 11.89 -11.84 14.39
CA GLU A 231 13.31 -11.66 14.72
C GLU A 231 14.01 -10.61 13.85
N ALA A 232 13.37 -10.12 12.78
CA ALA A 232 13.93 -9.15 11.84
C ALA A 232 13.40 -7.72 12.04
N VAL A 233 12.37 -7.54 12.88
CA VAL A 233 11.64 -6.29 13.07
C VAL A 233 11.40 -6.03 14.56
N ILE A 234 11.56 -4.78 15.00
CA ILE A 234 11.14 -4.36 16.34
C ILE A 234 9.68 -3.97 16.26
N TRP A 235 8.78 -4.87 16.66
CA TRP A 235 7.36 -4.58 16.78
C TRP A 235 7.09 -3.65 17.96
N VAL A 236 6.21 -2.66 17.73
CA VAL A 236 5.72 -1.78 18.79
C VAL A 236 4.27 -2.08 19.07
N ASP A 237 4.02 -2.70 20.23
CA ASP A 237 2.68 -2.80 20.80
C ASP A 237 2.26 -1.43 21.36
N PRO A 238 1.15 -0.83 20.91
CA PRO A 238 0.67 0.44 21.46
C PRO A 238 0.23 0.36 22.92
N VAL A 239 -0.02 -0.84 23.46
CA VAL A 239 -0.35 -1.03 24.88
C VAL A 239 0.91 -0.97 25.75
N ASN A 240 2.02 -1.53 25.28
CA ASN A 240 3.28 -1.65 26.03
C ASN A 240 4.49 -1.19 25.19
N PRO A 241 4.52 0.09 24.73
CA PRO A 241 5.55 0.59 23.81
C PRO A 241 6.97 0.59 24.43
N GLU A 242 7.08 0.58 25.76
CA GLU A 242 8.34 0.52 26.50
C GLU A 242 9.13 -0.76 26.23
N ILE A 243 8.45 -1.88 25.94
CA ILE A 243 9.12 -3.15 25.58
C ILE A 243 9.96 -2.97 24.31
N ALA A 244 9.40 -2.29 23.31
CA ALA A 244 10.11 -1.97 22.08
C ALA A 244 11.25 -0.98 22.33
N LEU A 245 11.03 0.02 23.20
CA LEU A 245 12.07 0.98 23.58
C LEU A 245 13.27 0.28 24.24
N ASP A 246 13.01 -0.67 25.15
CA ASP A 246 14.08 -1.41 25.83
C ASP A 246 14.84 -2.33 24.88
N ARG A 247 14.13 -2.96 23.93
CA ARG A 247 14.78 -3.71 22.84
C ARG A 247 15.65 -2.82 21.95
N ILE A 248 15.22 -1.59 21.66
CA ILE A 248 16.02 -0.62 20.89
C ILE A 248 17.29 -0.25 21.67
N LYS A 249 17.18 0.03 22.98
CA LYS A 249 18.34 0.37 23.84
C LYS A 249 19.35 -0.79 23.91
N GLU A 250 18.85 -2.01 24.04
CA GLU A 250 19.67 -3.23 24.04
C GLU A 250 20.47 -3.36 22.74
N LEU A 251 19.81 -3.22 21.58
CA LEU A 251 20.45 -3.31 20.27
C LEU A 251 21.37 -2.12 19.99
N ASP A 252 21.03 -0.92 20.48
CA ASP A 252 21.89 0.25 20.27
C ASP A 252 23.22 0.11 21.02
N SER A 253 23.17 -0.45 22.23
CA SER A 253 24.35 -0.66 23.10
C SER A 253 25.12 -1.96 22.83
N ASN A 254 24.55 -2.91 22.08
CA ASN A 254 25.19 -4.19 21.76
C ASN A 254 25.34 -4.41 20.24
N PRO A 255 26.52 -4.11 19.66
CA PRO A 255 26.77 -4.30 18.23
C PRO A 255 26.59 -5.75 17.74
N GLY A 256 26.85 -6.74 18.59
CA GLY A 256 26.67 -8.15 18.25
C GLY A 256 25.20 -8.49 18.01
N LEU A 257 24.34 -8.19 19.00
CA LEU A 257 22.89 -8.40 18.90
C LEU A 257 22.27 -7.58 17.75
N TYR A 258 22.76 -6.35 17.54
CA TYR A 258 22.37 -5.53 16.41
C TYR A 258 22.64 -6.23 15.07
N LEU A 259 23.87 -6.71 14.86
CA LEU A 259 24.25 -7.39 13.63
C LEU A 259 23.53 -8.74 13.45
N GLU A 260 23.27 -9.46 14.53
CA GLU A 260 22.48 -10.70 14.48
C GLU A 260 21.07 -10.43 13.96
N MET A 261 20.36 -9.46 14.55
CA MET A 261 19.03 -9.05 14.09
C MET A 261 19.07 -8.51 12.64
N LEU A 262 20.09 -7.75 12.30
CA LEU A 262 20.24 -7.15 10.98
C LEU A 262 20.36 -8.21 9.86
N LYS A 263 20.87 -9.40 10.16
CA LYS A 263 21.02 -10.51 9.20
C LYS A 263 19.77 -11.38 9.05
N LYS A 264 18.77 -11.26 9.94
CA LYS A 264 17.57 -12.11 9.90
C LYS A 264 16.75 -11.82 8.63
N PRO A 265 16.27 -12.87 7.92
CA PRO A 265 15.40 -12.69 6.75
C PRO A 265 14.09 -12.02 7.15
N LEU A 266 13.57 -11.13 6.29
CA LEU A 266 12.33 -10.40 6.58
C LEU A 266 11.10 -11.28 6.48
N PHE A 267 11.00 -12.10 5.43
CA PHE A 267 9.83 -12.93 5.17
C PHE A 267 10.09 -14.35 5.66
N ILE A 268 9.07 -14.98 6.23
CA ILE A 268 9.14 -16.37 6.71
C ILE A 268 9.20 -17.37 5.53
N ASP A 269 8.59 -17.03 4.40
CA ASP A 269 8.76 -17.74 3.13
C ASP A 269 8.92 -16.77 1.95
N HIS A 270 9.41 -17.30 0.83
CA HIS A 270 9.70 -16.55 -0.39
C HIS A 270 8.62 -16.70 -1.48
N ASP A 271 7.57 -17.50 -1.22
CA ASP A 271 6.56 -17.84 -2.23
C ASP A 271 5.38 -16.85 -2.24
N HIS A 272 5.39 -15.87 -1.33
CA HIS A 272 4.32 -14.88 -1.24
C HIS A 272 4.19 -14.03 -2.52
N VAL A 273 5.29 -13.61 -3.15
CA VAL A 273 5.20 -12.74 -4.34
C VAL A 273 4.53 -13.46 -5.50
N PRO A 274 5.00 -14.65 -5.94
CA PRO A 274 4.33 -15.39 -7.00
C PRO A 274 2.87 -15.70 -6.67
N PHE A 275 2.57 -16.05 -5.41
CA PHE A 275 1.20 -16.32 -4.98
C PHE A 275 0.27 -15.11 -5.22
N PHE A 276 0.65 -13.94 -4.71
CA PHE A 276 -0.19 -12.74 -4.84
C PHE A 276 -0.27 -12.25 -6.29
N GLU A 277 0.83 -12.28 -7.04
CA GLU A 277 0.83 -11.86 -8.43
C GLU A 277 -0.06 -12.75 -9.30
N ASN A 278 0.01 -14.06 -9.12
CA ASN A 278 -0.85 -15.00 -9.84
C ASN A 278 -2.32 -14.84 -9.43
N SER A 279 -2.58 -14.72 -8.12
CA SER A 279 -3.94 -14.46 -7.62
C SER A 279 -4.52 -13.17 -8.20
N LEU A 280 -3.73 -12.10 -8.29
CA LEU A 280 -4.17 -10.84 -8.90
C LEU A 280 -4.45 -10.98 -10.38
N LYS A 281 -3.60 -11.69 -11.13
CA LYS A 281 -3.83 -11.98 -12.55
C LYS A 281 -5.12 -12.77 -12.74
N ASP A 282 -5.32 -13.83 -11.97
CA ASP A 282 -6.51 -14.68 -12.04
C ASP A 282 -7.77 -13.87 -11.72
N PHE A 283 -7.72 -13.07 -10.66
CA PHE A 283 -8.80 -12.15 -10.29
C PHE A 283 -9.14 -11.19 -11.44
N LEU A 284 -8.14 -10.48 -11.97
CA LEU A 284 -8.37 -9.53 -13.06
C LEU A 284 -8.89 -10.25 -14.30
N PHE A 285 -8.24 -11.32 -14.75
CA PHE A 285 -8.65 -12.03 -15.95
C PHE A 285 -10.06 -12.61 -15.83
N SER A 286 -10.46 -13.10 -14.65
CA SER A 286 -11.83 -13.54 -14.42
C SER A 286 -12.86 -12.43 -14.68
N ILE A 287 -12.53 -11.17 -14.41
CA ILE A 287 -13.39 -10.00 -14.65
C ILE A 287 -13.40 -9.64 -16.13
N PHE A 288 -12.23 -9.47 -16.74
CA PHE A 288 -12.09 -8.95 -18.10
C PHE A 288 -12.39 -9.98 -19.20
N ASP A 289 -12.40 -11.28 -18.87
CA ASP A 289 -12.84 -12.33 -19.80
C ASP A 289 -14.35 -12.30 -20.02
N GLN A 290 -15.14 -11.88 -19.03
CA GLN A 290 -16.60 -11.74 -19.13
C GLN A 290 -17.01 -10.57 -20.04
N ASP A 291 -18.22 -10.65 -20.62
CA ASP A 291 -18.88 -9.46 -21.18
C ASP A 291 -19.23 -8.47 -20.05
N THR A 292 -19.28 -7.18 -20.36
CA THR A 292 -19.47 -6.12 -19.34
C THR A 292 -20.76 -6.27 -18.54
N GLU A 293 -21.83 -6.74 -19.18
CA GLU A 293 -23.11 -7.06 -18.52
C GLU A 293 -22.96 -8.21 -17.52
N ALA A 294 -22.20 -9.24 -17.89
CA ALA A 294 -21.94 -10.41 -17.05
C ALA A 294 -20.95 -10.09 -15.92
N ALA A 295 -19.97 -9.19 -16.13
CA ALA A 295 -19.02 -8.73 -15.12
C ALA A 295 -19.62 -7.73 -14.12
N TYR A 296 -20.81 -7.19 -14.37
CA TYR A 296 -21.44 -6.24 -13.46
C TYR A 296 -21.87 -6.95 -12.15
N ARG A 297 -21.61 -6.34 -10.99
CA ARG A 297 -21.88 -6.95 -9.66
C ARG A 297 -22.72 -6.06 -8.73
N ARG A 298 -22.79 -4.75 -8.98
CA ARG A 298 -23.61 -3.84 -8.16
C ARG A 298 -25.10 -4.16 -8.29
N GLY A 299 -25.89 -3.80 -7.28
CA GLY A 299 -27.35 -3.95 -7.34
C GLY A 299 -28.02 -2.94 -8.28
N PHE A 300 -29.22 -3.29 -8.77
CA PHE A 300 -30.06 -2.45 -9.64
C PHE A 300 -31.32 -1.88 -8.93
N GLY A 301 -31.30 -1.78 -7.60
CA GLY A 301 -32.45 -1.32 -6.81
C GLY A 301 -32.47 0.18 -6.50
N GLN A 302 -33.68 0.71 -6.23
CA GLN A 302 -33.86 2.12 -5.78
C GLN A 302 -33.02 2.46 -4.54
N VAL A 303 -32.81 1.52 -3.63
CA VAL A 303 -32.00 1.73 -2.42
C VAL A 303 -30.54 2.00 -2.78
N ARG A 304 -29.97 1.27 -3.74
CA ARG A 304 -28.61 1.52 -4.24
C ARG A 304 -28.50 2.90 -4.88
N LEU A 305 -29.48 3.30 -5.69
CA LEU A 305 -29.51 4.66 -6.27
C LEU A 305 -29.58 5.74 -5.17
N ARG A 306 -30.30 5.50 -4.07
CA ARG A 306 -30.31 6.42 -2.92
C ARG A 306 -28.94 6.52 -2.24
N VAL A 307 -28.20 5.41 -2.14
CA VAL A 307 -26.82 5.42 -1.60
C VAL A 307 -25.90 6.26 -2.48
N GLU A 308 -25.91 6.03 -3.80
CA GLU A 308 -25.13 6.83 -4.75
C GLU A 308 -25.51 8.31 -4.69
N ASN A 309 -26.82 8.63 -4.67
CA ASN A 309 -27.29 10.01 -4.56
C ASN A 309 -26.88 10.71 -3.26
N ARG A 310 -26.85 9.98 -2.13
CA ARG A 310 -26.33 10.51 -0.85
C ARG A 310 -24.84 10.83 -0.96
N ASN A 311 -24.06 9.96 -1.61
CA ASN A 311 -22.64 10.18 -1.84
C ASN A 311 -22.39 11.37 -2.77
N ILE A 312 -23.15 11.49 -3.86
CA ILE A 312 -23.14 12.67 -4.75
C ILE A 312 -23.44 13.94 -3.97
N ALA A 313 -24.48 13.96 -3.13
CA ALA A 313 -24.88 15.15 -2.38
C ALA A 313 -23.79 15.65 -1.42
N ARG A 314 -22.89 14.77 -0.98
CA ARG A 314 -21.71 15.09 -0.16
C ARG A 314 -20.52 15.60 -0.99
N SER A 315 -20.49 15.34 -2.31
CA SER A 315 -19.45 15.85 -3.22
C SER A 315 -19.79 17.27 -3.71
N SER A 316 -19.01 18.27 -3.32
CA SER A 316 -19.13 19.64 -3.87
C SER A 316 -18.76 19.71 -5.36
N ILE A 317 -17.82 18.86 -5.81
CA ILE A 317 -17.33 18.80 -7.18
C ILE A 317 -18.35 18.14 -8.11
N LEU A 318 -18.97 17.02 -7.70
CA LEU A 318 -19.98 16.34 -8.51
C LEU A 318 -21.29 17.13 -8.63
N LYS A 319 -21.66 17.90 -7.60
CA LYS A 319 -22.79 18.84 -7.68
C LYS A 319 -22.63 19.81 -8.86
N SER A 320 -21.42 20.33 -9.07
CA SER A 320 -21.12 21.22 -10.20
C SER A 320 -21.18 20.47 -11.55
N PHE A 321 -20.58 19.27 -11.61
CA PHE A 321 -20.54 18.46 -12.83
C PHE A 321 -21.93 17.95 -13.28
N LEU A 322 -22.77 17.49 -12.35
CA LEU A 322 -24.14 17.06 -12.67
C LEU A 322 -25.04 18.23 -13.09
N ASN A 323 -24.85 19.42 -12.50
CA ASN A 323 -25.56 20.62 -12.92
C ASN A 323 -25.15 21.05 -14.35
N TYR A 324 -23.90 20.79 -14.74
CA TYR A 324 -23.42 21.02 -16.11
C TYR A 324 -24.11 20.09 -17.13
N PHE A 325 -24.24 18.80 -16.82
CA PHE A 325 -24.92 17.84 -17.71
C PHE A 325 -26.44 18.03 -17.76
N LYS A 326 -27.09 18.36 -16.64
CA LYS A 326 -28.53 18.70 -16.61
C LYS A 326 -28.88 19.93 -17.45
N LYS A 327 -27.95 20.88 -17.64
CA LYS A 327 -28.15 22.03 -18.54
C LYS A 327 -28.09 21.67 -20.03
N ARG A 328 -27.52 20.52 -20.39
CA ARG A 328 -27.34 20.09 -21.79
C ARG A 328 -28.33 19.02 -22.25
N ILE A 329 -29.10 18.44 -21.34
CA ILE A 329 -30.24 17.56 -21.65
C ILE A 329 -31.52 18.36 -21.40
N LYS A 330 -31.77 19.35 -22.27
CA LYS A 330 -33.10 19.90 -22.51
C LYS A 330 -33.39 19.66 -24.00
N PHE A 331 -34.18 18.63 -24.28
CA PHE A 331 -35.05 18.62 -25.45
C PHE A 331 -36.43 19.07 -24.97
#